data_AF-A0A4R0ZTJ0-F1
#
_entry.id   AF-A0A4R0ZTJ0-F1
#
_cell.length_a   1.000
_cell.length_b   1.000
_cell.length_c   1.000
_cell.angle_alpha   90.00
_cell.angle_beta   90.00
_cell.angle_gamma   90.00
#
_symmetry.space_group_name_H-M   'P 1'
#
loop_
_entity.id
_entity.type
_entity.pdbx_description
1 polymer ?
#
loop_
_entity_poly.entity_id
_entity_poly.type
_entity_poly.pdbx_seq_one_letter_code
_entity_poly.pdbx_strand_id
1 'polypeptide(L)'
;MNDMLGYAIDYHQATEYELHTYTNMTQHDFWTFMIEQGHEEAIYRRSLPHSEVNEVLWHIRKTHQLHYVTARSEAVRSVTEHWIKQHELPLDSLIMTGSHDKVGVVKDLALDLFMEDRYENAISIHEQTLIPVLLFDAPYNRRPLPDGVKRITSWNEALHLVDRFATTKSIITL
;
A
#
# COMPACT_ATOMS: atom_id res chain seq x y z
N MET A 1 11.70 -13.03 3.60
CA MET A 1 12.36 -11.73 3.92
C MET A 1 13.44 -11.96 4.96
N ASN A 2 13.12 -12.49 6.15
CA ASN A 2 14.11 -12.90 7.16
C ASN A 2 15.28 -13.73 6.61
N ASP A 3 14.99 -14.78 5.83
CA ASP A 3 16.03 -15.63 5.22
C ASP A 3 17.01 -14.86 4.31
N MET A 4 16.54 -13.81 3.62
CA MET A 4 17.39 -12.99 2.76
C MET A 4 18.18 -11.97 3.56
N LEU A 5 17.56 -11.37 4.59
CA LEU A 5 18.18 -10.36 5.43
C LEU A 5 19.21 -10.98 6.40
N GLY A 6 19.07 -12.26 6.76
CA GLY A 6 19.87 -12.89 7.81
C GLY A 6 19.47 -12.46 9.22
N TYR A 7 18.27 -11.87 9.38
CA TYR A 7 17.71 -11.42 10.64
C TYR A 7 16.39 -12.16 10.94
N ALA A 8 16.04 -12.30 12.21
CA ALA A 8 14.76 -12.83 12.66
C ALA A 8 13.85 -11.67 13.08
N ILE A 9 13.28 -10.96 12.10
CA ILE A 9 12.33 -9.87 12.36
C ILE A 9 10.96 -10.50 12.61
N ASP A 10 10.39 -10.29 13.79
CA ASP A 10 9.02 -10.68 14.12
C ASP A 10 8.05 -9.54 13.78
N TYR A 11 7.20 -9.76 12.78
CA TYR A 11 6.18 -8.80 12.38
C TYR A 11 5.29 -8.36 13.54
N HIS A 12 4.93 -9.28 14.45
CA HIS A 12 4.02 -8.96 15.56
C HIS A 12 4.63 -8.03 16.60
N GLN A 13 5.96 -7.90 16.62
CA GLN A 13 6.70 -7.01 17.51
C GLN A 13 7.20 -5.74 16.81
N ALA A 14 6.86 -5.54 15.54
CA ALA A 14 7.32 -4.39 14.77
C ALA A 14 6.74 -3.07 15.32
N THR A 15 7.61 -2.12 15.69
CA THR A 15 7.25 -0.77 16.14
C THR A 15 7.50 0.30 15.07
N GLU A 16 8.40 0.02 14.13
CA GLU A 16 8.81 0.86 13.02
C GLU A 16 8.42 0.24 11.67
N TYR A 17 8.05 1.10 10.72
CA TYR A 17 7.78 0.72 9.33
C TYR A 17 9.07 0.37 8.57
N GLU A 18 10.14 1.11 8.83
CA GLU A 18 11.39 1.02 8.08
C GLU A 18 12.22 -0.20 8.55
N LEU A 19 12.32 -1.22 7.69
CA LEU A 19 12.94 -2.51 8.05
C LEU A 19 14.40 -2.42 8.50
N HIS A 20 15.17 -1.45 7.99
CA HIS A 20 16.57 -1.27 8.37
C HIS A 20 16.75 -1.04 9.88
N THR A 21 15.73 -0.50 10.56
CA THR A 21 15.75 -0.23 12.02
C THR A 21 15.83 -1.50 12.88
N TYR A 22 15.55 -2.67 12.31
CA TYR A 22 15.70 -3.98 12.98
C TYR A 22 17.02 -4.68 12.64
N THR A 23 17.92 -3.97 11.95
CA THR A 23 19.20 -4.51 11.50
C THR A 23 20.34 -3.65 12.04
N ASN A 24 21.58 -4.13 11.90
CA ASN A 24 22.76 -3.33 12.19
C ASN A 24 23.19 -2.45 10.99
N MET A 25 22.42 -2.44 9.89
CA MET A 25 22.72 -1.64 8.71
C MET A 25 22.22 -0.20 8.90
N THR A 26 22.97 0.77 8.40
CA THR A 26 22.41 2.10 8.20
C THR A 26 21.31 2.04 7.13
N GLN A 27 20.44 3.06 7.06
CA GLN A 27 19.44 3.12 5.99
C GLN A 27 20.09 3.04 4.60
N HIS A 28 21.23 3.71 4.42
CA HIS A 28 21.99 3.67 3.17
C HIS A 28 22.47 2.25 2.86
N ASP A 29 23.17 1.61 3.81
CA ASP A 29 23.71 0.26 3.61
C ASP A 29 22.60 -0.78 3.37
N PHE A 30 21.47 -0.63 4.06
CA PHE A 30 20.30 -1.48 3.86
C PHE A 30 19.76 -1.35 2.43
N TRP A 31 19.58 -0.13 1.92
CA TRP A 31 19.08 0.05 0.56
C TRP A 31 20.11 -0.35 -0.51
N THR A 32 21.40 -0.13 -0.27
CA THR A 32 22.49 -0.68 -1.09
C THR A 32 22.41 -2.20 -1.15
N PHE A 33 22.26 -2.86 0.00
CA PHE A 33 22.06 -4.31 0.08
C PHE A 33 20.81 -4.76 -0.68
N MET A 34 19.68 -4.07 -0.49
CA MET A 34 18.42 -4.42 -1.14
C MET A 34 18.47 -4.28 -2.67
N ILE A 35 19.07 -3.19 -3.15
CA ILE A 35 19.05 -2.82 -4.57
C ILE A 35 20.21 -3.47 -5.33
N GLU A 36 21.45 -3.24 -4.91
CA GLU A 36 22.64 -3.67 -5.66
C GLU A 36 22.82 -5.20 -5.67
N GLN A 37 22.33 -5.89 -4.63
CA GLN A 37 22.37 -7.36 -4.57
C GLN A 37 21.09 -8.02 -5.11
N GLY A 38 20.14 -7.23 -5.65
CA GLY A 38 18.91 -7.73 -6.27
C GLY A 38 17.89 -8.32 -5.30
N HIS A 39 18.03 -8.11 -3.99
CA HIS A 39 17.12 -8.64 -2.99
C HIS A 39 15.73 -8.00 -3.07
N GLU A 40 15.63 -6.72 -3.43
CA GLU A 40 14.37 -6.03 -3.64
C GLU A 40 13.51 -6.74 -4.70
N GLU A 41 14.08 -6.97 -5.89
CA GLU A 41 13.38 -7.65 -6.99
C GLU A 41 12.98 -9.08 -6.58
N ALA A 42 13.89 -9.81 -5.93
CA ALA A 42 13.64 -11.17 -5.47
C ALA A 42 12.48 -11.24 -4.46
N ILE A 43 12.37 -10.25 -3.56
CA ILE A 43 11.27 -10.14 -2.59
C ILE A 43 9.96 -9.90 -3.32
N TYR A 44 9.90 -8.95 -4.24
CA TYR A 44 8.67 -8.67 -4.98
C TYR A 44 8.20 -9.87 -5.80
N ARG A 45 9.13 -10.57 -6.47
CA ARG A 45 8.79 -11.76 -7.26
C ARG A 45 8.23 -12.91 -6.41
N ARG A 46 8.71 -13.06 -5.17
CA ARG A 46 8.34 -14.17 -4.27
C ARG A 46 7.21 -13.84 -3.29
N SER A 47 6.86 -12.56 -3.14
CA SER A 47 5.77 -12.17 -2.25
C SER A 47 4.45 -12.80 -2.71
N LEU A 48 3.62 -13.21 -1.75
CA LEU A 48 2.28 -13.70 -2.04
C LEU A 48 1.26 -12.60 -1.76
N PRO A 49 0.23 -12.44 -2.61
CA PRO A 49 -0.88 -11.57 -2.27
C PRO A 49 -1.62 -12.11 -1.03
N HIS A 50 -2.27 -11.21 -0.29
CA HIS A 50 -3.19 -11.63 0.76
C HIS A 50 -4.30 -12.50 0.16
N SER A 51 -4.74 -13.55 0.86
CA SER A 51 -5.67 -14.56 0.30
C SER A 51 -6.98 -13.96 -0.24
N GLU A 52 -7.48 -12.92 0.41
CA GLU A 52 -8.74 -12.25 0.07
C GLU A 52 -8.61 -11.17 -1.03
N VAL A 53 -7.39 -10.68 -1.31
CA VAL A 53 -7.23 -9.43 -2.09
C VAL A 53 -7.75 -9.56 -3.51
N ASN A 54 -7.57 -10.73 -4.13
CA ASN A 54 -7.90 -10.92 -5.53
C ASN A 54 -9.42 -10.79 -5.75
N GLU A 55 -10.22 -11.52 -4.97
CA GLU A 55 -11.68 -11.45 -5.02
C GLU A 55 -12.20 -10.03 -4.72
N VAL A 56 -11.68 -9.41 -3.65
CA VAL A 56 -12.09 -8.07 -3.24
C VAL A 56 -11.81 -7.02 -4.31
N LEU A 57 -10.61 -7.02 -4.88
CA LEU A 57 -10.27 -6.04 -5.91
C LEU A 57 -11.08 -6.25 -7.20
N TRP A 58 -11.33 -7.50 -7.61
CA TRP A 58 -12.22 -7.75 -8.77
C TRP A 58 -13.66 -7.32 -8.50
N HIS A 59 -14.13 -7.41 -7.25
CA HIS A 59 -15.42 -6.87 -6.88
C HIS A 59 -15.44 -5.34 -7.06
N ILE A 60 -14.50 -4.63 -6.43
CA ILE A 60 -14.40 -3.17 -6.46
C ILE A 60 -14.31 -2.67 -7.91
N ARG A 61 -13.53 -3.35 -8.75
CA ARG A 61 -13.32 -3.01 -10.16
C ARG A 61 -14.60 -2.98 -11.00
N LYS A 62 -15.67 -3.66 -10.60
CA LYS A 62 -16.94 -3.64 -11.34
C LYS A 62 -17.54 -2.23 -11.44
N THR A 63 -17.25 -1.37 -10.47
CA THR A 63 -17.85 -0.04 -10.32
C THR A 63 -16.83 1.08 -10.10
N HIS A 64 -15.56 0.75 -9.85
CA HIS A 64 -14.49 1.73 -9.58
C HIS A 64 -13.24 1.47 -10.42
N GLN A 65 -12.46 2.53 -10.63
CA GLN A 65 -11.11 2.41 -11.17
C GLN A 65 -10.10 2.07 -10.07
N LEU A 66 -9.12 1.22 -10.38
CA LEU A 66 -8.10 0.73 -9.47
C LEU A 66 -6.71 1.17 -9.93
N HIS A 67 -6.15 2.14 -9.21
CA HIS A 67 -4.82 2.68 -9.42
C HIS A 67 -3.86 2.19 -8.33
N TYR A 68 -2.77 1.53 -8.72
CA TYR A 68 -1.74 1.07 -7.80
C TYR A 68 -0.69 2.18 -7.69
N VAL A 69 -0.53 2.75 -6.49
CA VAL A 69 0.39 3.86 -6.21
C VAL A 69 1.47 3.39 -5.24
N THR A 70 2.71 3.31 -5.70
CA THR A 70 3.82 2.73 -4.93
C THR A 70 5.05 3.62 -4.90
N ALA A 71 5.72 3.67 -3.75
CA ALA A 71 6.98 4.40 -3.54
C ALA A 71 8.19 3.75 -4.22
N ARG A 72 8.00 2.58 -4.85
CA ARG A 72 9.04 1.87 -5.59
C ARG A 72 9.63 2.75 -6.70
N SER A 73 10.92 2.56 -6.96
CA SER A 73 11.59 3.19 -8.08
C SER A 73 11.13 2.59 -9.41
N GLU A 74 11.30 3.33 -10.50
CA GLU A 74 10.95 2.86 -11.84
C GLU A 74 11.75 1.62 -12.26
N ALA A 75 12.94 1.39 -11.69
CA ALA A 75 13.80 0.24 -11.99
C ALA A 75 13.13 -1.12 -11.74
N VAL A 76 12.17 -1.18 -10.82
CA VAL A 76 11.43 -2.40 -10.45
C VAL A 76 10.00 -2.44 -11.01
N ARG A 77 9.68 -1.59 -12.00
CA ARG A 77 8.37 -1.63 -12.67
C ARG A 77 8.09 -3.00 -13.26
N SER A 78 9.02 -3.55 -14.05
CA SER A 78 8.78 -4.80 -14.79
C SER A 78 8.48 -5.98 -13.87
N VAL A 79 9.16 -6.11 -12.73
CA VAL A 79 8.85 -7.17 -11.75
C VAL A 79 7.49 -6.93 -11.08
N THR A 80 7.12 -5.67 -10.84
CA THR A 80 5.83 -5.31 -10.24
C THR A 80 4.67 -5.64 -11.18
N GLU A 81 4.77 -5.25 -12.45
CA GLU A 81 3.76 -5.57 -13.48
C GLU A 81 3.65 -7.08 -13.71
N HIS A 82 4.79 -7.78 -13.74
CA HIS A 82 4.79 -9.23 -13.84
C HIS A 82 4.11 -9.89 -12.63
N TRP A 83 4.37 -9.41 -11.41
CA TRP A 83 3.75 -9.92 -10.20
C TRP A 83 2.22 -9.72 -10.21
N ILE A 84 1.75 -8.52 -10.56
CA ILE A 84 0.31 -8.21 -10.68
C ILE A 84 -0.34 -9.16 -11.69
N LYS A 85 0.28 -9.33 -12.87
CA LYS A 85 -0.22 -10.22 -13.92
C LYS A 85 -0.22 -11.69 -13.49
N GLN A 86 0.86 -12.17 -12.87
CA GLN A 86 1.00 -13.55 -12.42
C GLN A 86 -0.09 -13.92 -11.41
N HIS A 87 -0.48 -12.98 -10.56
CA HIS A 87 -1.51 -13.18 -9.55
C HIS A 87 -2.91 -12.77 -10.02
N GLU A 88 -3.08 -12.47 -11.31
CA GLU A 88 -4.36 -12.11 -11.93
C GLU A 88 -5.08 -10.97 -11.20
N LEU A 89 -4.31 -10.04 -10.65
CA LEU A 89 -4.86 -8.89 -9.95
C LEU A 89 -5.35 -7.85 -10.96
N PRO A 90 -6.53 -7.24 -10.72
CA PRO A 90 -7.01 -6.18 -11.58
C PRO A 90 -6.15 -4.93 -11.47
N LEU A 91 -5.93 -4.25 -12.60
CA LEU A 91 -5.09 -3.05 -12.70
C LEU A 91 -5.62 -2.12 -13.80
N ASP A 92 -5.95 -0.85 -13.47
CA ASP A 92 -6.11 0.21 -14.49
C ASP A 92 -4.80 0.90 -14.78
N SER A 93 -4.07 1.30 -13.73
CA SER A 93 -2.77 1.92 -13.89
C SER A 93 -1.85 1.66 -12.69
N LEU A 94 -0.55 1.69 -12.98
CA LEU A 94 0.54 1.55 -12.00
C LEU A 94 1.39 2.83 -12.01
N ILE A 95 1.39 3.52 -10.88
CA ILE A 95 2.15 4.75 -10.65
C ILE A 95 3.31 4.43 -9.71
N MET A 96 4.52 4.59 -10.24
CA MET A 96 5.78 4.44 -9.53
C MET A 96 6.25 5.84 -9.11
N THR A 97 6.05 6.22 -7.86
CA THR A 97 6.38 7.59 -7.40
C THR A 97 7.87 7.77 -7.12
N GLY A 98 8.63 6.69 -6.94
CA GLY A 98 10.04 6.72 -6.55
C GLY A 98 10.31 7.42 -5.22
N SER A 99 9.26 7.80 -4.49
CA SER A 99 9.29 8.54 -3.25
C SER A 99 8.03 8.23 -2.43
N HIS A 100 8.05 8.50 -1.13
CA HIS A 100 6.87 8.29 -0.29
C HIS A 100 5.78 9.34 -0.49
N ASP A 101 6.02 10.40 -1.28
CA ASP A 101 4.99 11.39 -1.60
C ASP A 101 3.98 10.81 -2.60
N LYS A 102 2.76 10.59 -2.11
CA LYS A 102 1.62 10.12 -2.90
C LYS A 102 0.53 11.19 -3.04
N VAL A 103 0.69 12.35 -2.40
CA VAL A 103 -0.32 13.41 -2.37
C VAL A 103 -0.51 13.99 -3.77
N GLY A 104 0.58 14.19 -4.52
CA GLY A 104 0.52 14.62 -5.92
C GLY A 104 -0.33 13.68 -6.77
N VAL A 105 -0.08 12.37 -6.67
CA VAL A 105 -0.82 11.34 -7.42
C VAL A 105 -2.31 11.34 -7.10
N VAL A 106 -2.66 11.49 -5.82
CA VAL A 106 -4.06 11.59 -5.39
C VAL A 106 -4.76 12.77 -6.05
N LYS A 107 -4.09 13.93 -6.13
CA LYS A 107 -4.63 15.14 -6.77
C LYS A 107 -4.71 14.99 -8.29
N ASP A 108 -3.66 14.49 -8.93
CA ASP A 108 -3.56 14.39 -10.39
C ASP A 108 -4.58 13.40 -10.97
N LEU A 109 -4.83 12.30 -10.27
CA LEU A 109 -5.84 11.29 -10.66
C LEU A 109 -7.23 11.58 -10.10
N ALA A 110 -7.40 12.66 -9.33
CA ALA A 110 -8.63 12.99 -8.61
C ALA A 110 -9.21 11.78 -7.86
N LEU A 111 -8.38 11.09 -7.09
CA LEU A 111 -8.79 9.88 -6.38
C LEU A 111 -9.85 10.19 -5.32
N ASP A 112 -10.79 9.27 -5.16
CA ASP A 112 -11.91 9.41 -4.23
C ASP A 112 -11.69 8.74 -2.87
N LEU A 113 -10.78 7.76 -2.82
CA LEU A 113 -10.45 6.95 -1.66
C LEU A 113 -9.03 6.40 -1.84
N PHE A 114 -8.29 6.28 -0.74
CA PHE A 114 -6.96 5.67 -0.75
C PHE A 114 -6.86 4.51 0.25
N MET A 115 -6.14 3.44 -0.11
CA MET A 115 -5.83 2.33 0.80
C MET A 115 -4.31 2.28 1.02
N GLU A 116 -3.88 2.26 2.28
CA GLU A 116 -2.48 2.41 2.68
C GLU A 116 -2.19 1.61 3.95
N ASP A 117 -0.94 1.26 4.21
CA ASP A 117 -0.51 0.66 5.47
C ASP A 117 0.51 1.54 6.21
N ARG A 118 1.23 2.43 5.52
CA ARG A 118 2.12 3.41 6.16
C ARG A 118 1.35 4.56 6.80
N TYR A 119 1.50 4.71 8.12
CA TYR A 119 0.84 5.74 8.91
C TYR A 119 1.06 7.15 8.35
N GLU A 120 2.31 7.55 8.13
CA GLU A 120 2.64 8.92 7.70
C GLU A 120 2.04 9.25 6.33
N ASN A 121 1.99 8.27 5.42
CA ASN A 121 1.33 8.44 4.12
C ASN A 121 -0.17 8.65 4.30
N ALA A 122 -0.82 7.83 5.12
CA ALA A 122 -2.27 7.92 5.32
C ALA A 122 -2.67 9.28 5.91
N ILE A 123 -1.93 9.78 6.91
CA ILE A 123 -2.15 11.10 7.50
C ILE A 123 -1.92 12.20 6.45
N SER A 124 -0.76 12.18 5.78
CA SER A 124 -0.40 13.21 4.79
C SER A 124 -1.39 13.29 3.63
N ILE A 125 -1.84 12.13 3.12
CA ILE A 125 -2.87 12.06 2.07
C ILE A 125 -4.15 12.70 2.57
N HIS A 126 -4.68 12.27 3.72
CA HIS A 126 -5.95 12.79 4.21
C HIS A 126 -5.90 14.28 4.52
N GLU A 127 -4.91 14.76 5.26
CA GLU A 127 -4.82 16.16 5.67
C GLU A 127 -4.68 17.13 4.49
N GLN A 128 -4.02 16.69 3.39
CA GLN A 128 -3.75 17.55 2.24
C GLN A 128 -4.77 17.45 1.10
N THR A 129 -5.64 16.44 1.12
CA THR A 129 -6.59 16.18 0.02
C THR A 129 -8.03 15.97 0.50
N LEU A 130 -8.22 15.74 1.79
CA LEU A 130 -9.51 15.48 2.46
C LEU A 130 -10.22 14.20 2.00
N ILE A 131 -9.59 13.37 1.16
CA ILE A 131 -10.18 12.09 0.76
C ILE A 131 -10.15 11.11 1.93
N PRO A 132 -11.13 10.19 2.04
CA PRO A 132 -11.07 9.10 2.99
C PRO A 132 -9.87 8.20 2.72
N VAL A 133 -9.18 7.79 3.79
CA VAL A 133 -8.10 6.81 3.71
C VAL A 133 -8.45 5.59 4.57
N LEU A 134 -8.34 4.40 3.98
CA LEU A 134 -8.42 3.14 4.70
C LEU A 134 -6.99 2.69 5.05
N LEU A 135 -6.68 2.71 6.34
CA LEU A 135 -5.37 2.30 6.86
C LEU A 135 -5.42 0.84 7.32
N PHE A 136 -4.74 -0.06 6.60
CA PHE A 136 -4.61 -1.45 7.03
C PHE A 136 -3.87 -1.52 8.38
N ASP A 137 -4.45 -2.20 9.37
CA ASP A 137 -3.85 -2.33 10.69
C ASP A 137 -2.53 -3.09 10.61
N ALA A 138 -1.48 -2.49 11.18
CA ALA A 138 -0.19 -3.12 11.34
C ALA A 138 0.40 -2.73 12.71
N PRO A 139 1.23 -3.57 13.33
CA PRO A 139 1.82 -3.27 14.64
C PRO A 139 2.48 -1.88 14.74
N TYR A 140 3.18 -1.45 13.68
CA TYR A 140 3.90 -0.18 13.60
C TYR A 140 3.02 1.06 13.37
N ASN A 141 1.74 0.92 12.99
CA ASN A 141 0.89 2.06 12.60
C ASN A 141 -0.26 2.36 13.58
N ARG A 142 -0.29 1.72 14.76
CA ARG A 142 -1.34 1.87 15.80
C ARG A 142 -1.25 3.16 16.62
N ARG A 143 -1.22 4.30 15.93
CA ARG A 143 -1.23 5.66 16.49
C ARG A 143 -2.63 6.29 16.31
N PRO A 144 -2.95 7.40 17.01
CA PRO A 144 -4.21 8.13 16.85
C PRO A 144 -4.48 8.52 15.39
N LEU A 145 -5.75 8.56 14.98
CA LEU A 145 -6.13 8.87 13.59
C LEU A 145 -7.09 10.06 13.55
N PRO A 146 -7.01 10.92 12.51
CA PRO A 146 -8.04 11.91 12.23
C PRO A 146 -9.31 11.25 11.69
N ASP A 147 -10.44 11.96 11.73
CA ASP A 147 -11.77 11.41 11.43
C ASP A 147 -11.91 10.79 10.03
N GLY A 148 -11.18 11.29 9.03
CA GLY A 148 -11.22 10.75 7.66
C GLY A 148 -10.21 9.64 7.37
N VAL A 149 -9.42 9.20 8.37
CA VAL A 149 -8.56 8.02 8.26
C VAL A 149 -9.13 6.90 9.11
N LYS A 150 -9.59 5.83 8.46
CA LYS A 150 -10.19 4.68 9.12
C LYS A 150 -9.26 3.48 9.10
N ARG A 151 -8.91 3.00 10.28
CA ARG A 151 -8.21 1.73 10.46
C ARG A 151 -9.11 0.56 10.06
N ILE A 152 -8.58 -0.37 9.28
CA ILE A 152 -9.26 -1.59 8.83
C ILE A 152 -8.37 -2.81 9.07
N THR A 153 -8.96 -3.98 9.27
CA THR A 153 -8.23 -5.20 9.64
C THR A 153 -8.26 -6.30 8.59
N SER A 154 -9.05 -6.12 7.53
CA SER A 154 -9.19 -7.11 6.45
C SER A 154 -9.59 -6.45 5.12
N TRP A 155 -9.37 -7.18 4.03
CA TRP A 155 -9.83 -6.75 2.70
C TRP A 155 -11.36 -6.77 2.60
N ASN A 156 -12.02 -7.69 3.28
CA ASN A 156 -13.48 -7.73 3.37
C ASN A 156 -14.06 -6.50 4.06
N GLU A 157 -13.42 -6.00 5.11
CA GLU A 157 -13.79 -4.72 5.73
C GLU A 157 -13.59 -3.54 4.77
N ALA A 158 -12.49 -3.54 4.01
CA ALA A 158 -12.24 -2.53 2.97
C ALA A 158 -13.39 -2.51 1.93
N LEU A 159 -13.78 -3.68 1.44
CA LEU A 159 -14.87 -3.84 0.47
C LEU A 159 -16.18 -3.24 0.98
N HIS A 160 -16.59 -3.61 2.20
CA HIS A 160 -17.82 -3.08 2.82
C HIS A 160 -17.81 -1.55 2.94
N LEU A 161 -16.65 -0.95 3.19
CA LEU A 161 -16.53 0.50 3.29
C LEU A 161 -16.60 1.17 1.92
N VAL A 162 -15.94 0.61 0.91
CA VAL A 162 -16.01 1.09 -0.48
C VAL A 162 -17.47 1.11 -0.96
N ASP A 163 -18.22 0.02 -0.76
CA ASP A 163 -19.62 -0.06 -1.17
C ASP A 163 -20.51 0.98 -0.46
N ARG A 164 -20.23 1.24 0.82
CA ARG A 164 -20.90 2.30 1.59
C ARG A 164 -20.57 3.70 1.07
N PHE A 165 -19.32 3.97 0.72
CA PHE A 165 -18.89 5.26 0.19
C PHE A 165 -19.57 5.55 -1.15
N ALA A 166 -19.61 4.56 -2.05
CA ALA A 166 -20.29 4.67 -3.34
C ALA A 166 -21.78 5.02 -3.15
N THR A 167 -22.47 4.30 -2.26
CA THR A 167 -23.88 4.55 -1.93
C THR A 167 -24.11 5.97 -1.40
N THR A 168 -23.25 6.44 -0.49
CA THR A 168 -23.38 7.77 0.12
C THR A 168 -23.18 8.89 -0.91
N LYS A 169 -22.19 8.76 -1.82
CA LYS A 169 -21.98 9.74 -2.90
C LYS A 169 -23.15 9.77 -3.88
N SER A 170 -23.73 8.63 -4.22
CA SER A 170 -24.91 8.57 -5.08
C SER A 170 -26.12 9.29 -4.48
N ILE A 171 -26.29 9.27 -3.15
CA ILE A 171 -27.39 9.98 -2.48
C ILE A 171 -27.18 11.50 -2.45
N ILE A 172 -25.94 11.96 -2.23
CA ILE A 172 -25.62 13.41 -2.10
C ILE A 172 -25.62 14.12 -3.47
N THR A 173 -25.47 13.37 -4.57
CA THR A 173 -25.41 13.90 -5.94
C THR A 173 -26.79 13.97 -6.62
N LEU A 174 -27.86 13.55 -5.93
CA LEU A 174 -29.26 13.67 -6.36
C LEU A 174 -29.91 14.92 -5.80
#